data_AF-A0A9W7TAH6-F1
#
_entry.id   AF-A0A9W7TAH6-F1
#
_cell.length_a   1.000
_cell.length_b   1.000
_cell.length_c   1.000
_cell.angle_alpha   90.00
_cell.angle_beta   90.00
_cell.angle_gamma   90.00
#
_symmetry.space_group_name_H-M   'P 1'
#
loop_
_entity.id
_entity.type
_entity.pdbx_description
1 polymer ?
#
loop_
_entity_poly.entity_id
_entity_poly.type
_entity_poly.pdbx_seq_one_letter_code
_entity_poly.pdbx_strand_id
1 'polypeptide(L)'
;PVRRGHVAPQNTFLDTIIRKFESQSRKFVIANARVENCAIIFCNDGFCHMCGYRRAEIMQKPCTCNFLYGPHTKRLAIAQMAQALLGSEERKVEIALYRKDGRTNPEDY
;
A
#
# COMPACT_ATOMS: atom_id res chain seq x y z
N PRO A 1 -13.19 -10.50 41.40
CA PRO A 1 -13.61 -9.37 40.55
C PRO A 1 -12.83 -9.37 39.21
N VAL A 2 -13.46 -9.89 38.15
CA VAL A 2 -12.85 -9.96 36.81
C VAL A 2 -13.08 -8.63 36.11
N ARG A 3 -12.00 -7.93 35.75
CA ARG A 3 -12.06 -6.77 34.86
C ARG A 3 -12.40 -7.30 33.47
N ARG A 4 -13.67 -7.19 33.06
CA ARG A 4 -14.06 -7.32 31.65
C ARG A 4 -13.39 -6.19 30.89
N GLY A 5 -12.23 -6.48 30.30
CA GLY A 5 -11.61 -5.60 29.33
C GLY A 5 -12.59 -5.44 28.17
N HIS A 6 -13.03 -4.22 27.92
CA HIS A 6 -13.69 -3.84 26.67
C HIS A 6 -12.65 -3.96 25.56
N VAL A 7 -12.39 -5.19 25.09
CA VAL A 7 -11.64 -5.40 23.85
C VAL A 7 -12.61 -5.01 22.75
N ALA A 8 -12.39 -3.83 22.15
CA ALA A 8 -13.10 -3.43 20.95
C ALA A 8 -12.99 -4.57 19.92
N PRO A 9 -14.06 -4.91 19.18
CA PRO A 9 -13.97 -5.95 18.18
C PRO A 9 -12.83 -5.61 17.23
N GLN A 10 -11.87 -6.54 17.07
CA GLN A 10 -10.85 -6.44 16.04
C GLN A 10 -11.56 -6.09 14.73
N ASN A 11 -10.96 -5.19 13.95
CA ASN A 11 -11.59 -4.62 12.77
C ASN A 11 -11.68 -5.70 11.67
N THR A 12 -12.65 -6.61 11.82
CA THR A 12 -12.78 -7.89 11.10
C THR A 12 -12.75 -7.73 9.59
N PHE A 13 -13.20 -6.57 9.09
CA PHE A 13 -13.16 -6.23 7.69
C PHE A 13 -11.74 -6.09 7.15
N LEU A 14 -10.86 -5.39 7.87
CA LEU A 14 -9.45 -5.25 7.49
C LEU A 14 -8.75 -6.60 7.54
N ASP A 15 -8.99 -7.38 8.61
CA ASP A 15 -8.42 -8.74 8.74
C ASP A 15 -8.86 -9.66 7.58
N THR A 16 -10.11 -9.54 7.13
CA THR A 16 -10.63 -10.30 5.99
C THR A 16 -9.90 -9.93 4.70
N ILE A 17 -9.70 -8.63 4.43
CA ILE A 17 -8.95 -8.17 3.25
C ILE A 17 -7.50 -8.66 3.33
N ILE A 18 -6.86 -8.52 4.49
CA ILE A 18 -5.46 -8.93 4.70
C ILE A 18 -5.30 -10.41 4.39
N ARG A 19 -6.10 -11.27 5.04
CA ARG A 19 -6.04 -12.73 4.83
C ARG A 19 -6.28 -13.12 3.38
N LYS A 20 -7.25 -12.48 2.71
CA LYS A 20 -7.56 -12.77 1.30
C LYS A 20 -6.41 -12.42 0.36
N PHE A 21 -5.74 -11.29 0.57
CA PHE A 21 -4.64 -10.87 -0.30
C PHE A 21 -3.34 -11.60 0.03
N GLU A 22 -3.11 -11.96 1.29
CA GLU A 22 -1.98 -12.81 1.70
C GLU A 22 -2.08 -14.23 1.15
N SER A 23 -3.26 -14.86 1.18
CA SER A 23 -3.44 -16.20 0.60
C SER A 23 -3.19 -16.24 -0.91
N GLN A 24 -3.27 -15.10 -1.57
CA GLN A 24 -2.99 -14.92 -3.00
C GLN A 24 -1.57 -14.40 -3.28
N SER A 25 -0.71 -14.31 -2.26
CA SER A 25 0.66 -13.78 -2.38
C SER A 25 0.72 -12.39 -3.05
N ARG A 26 -0.32 -11.57 -2.85
CA ARG A 26 -0.39 -10.20 -3.38
C ARG A 26 0.48 -9.27 -2.53
N LYS A 27 0.97 -8.21 -3.17
CA LYS A 27 1.81 -7.18 -2.56
C LYS A 27 0.94 -5.93 -2.47
N PHE A 28 0.58 -5.49 -1.26
CA PHE A 28 -0.45 -4.47 -1.10
C PHE A 28 -0.25 -3.60 0.16
N VAL A 29 -0.87 -2.43 0.11
CA VAL A 29 -1.00 -1.49 1.21
C VAL A 29 -2.48 -1.18 1.46
N ILE A 30 -2.82 -0.79 2.67
CA ILE A 30 -4.13 -0.22 3.03
C ILE A 30 -3.89 1.19 3.57
N ALA A 31 -4.72 2.13 3.15
CA ALA A 31 -4.60 3.52 3.50
C ALA A 31 -5.90 4.06 4.12
N ASN A 32 -5.75 5.07 4.98
CA ASN A 32 -6.89 5.74 5.59
C ASN A 32 -7.41 6.84 4.65
N ALA A 33 -8.54 6.59 3.98
CA ALA A 33 -9.14 7.54 3.05
C ALA A 33 -9.75 8.80 3.71
N ARG A 34 -9.79 8.88 5.05
CA ARG A 34 -10.36 10.02 5.80
C ARG A 34 -9.34 11.06 6.21
N VAL A 35 -8.04 10.78 6.07
CA VAL A 35 -6.98 11.74 6.40
C VAL A 35 -6.43 12.37 5.14
N GLU A 36 -5.98 13.61 5.28
CA GLU A 36 -5.26 14.29 4.21
C GLU A 36 -4.09 13.42 3.72
N ASN A 37 -3.93 13.33 2.39
CA ASN A 37 -2.94 12.49 1.71
C ASN A 37 -3.12 10.97 1.80
N CYS A 38 -4.24 10.46 2.35
CA CYS A 38 -4.54 9.04 2.42
C CYS A 38 -3.38 8.21 2.99
N ALA A 39 -3.01 8.47 4.25
CA ALA A 39 -1.85 7.86 4.87
C ALA A 39 -1.95 6.33 4.92
N ILE A 40 -0.85 5.64 4.60
CA ILE A 40 -0.75 4.18 4.69
C ILE A 40 -0.84 3.74 6.16
N ILE A 41 -1.82 2.90 6.47
CA ILE A 41 -2.07 2.34 7.80
C ILE A 41 -1.70 0.86 7.89
N PHE A 42 -1.41 0.21 6.76
CA PHE A 42 -0.90 -1.15 6.71
C PHE A 42 -0.11 -1.38 5.42
N CYS A 43 0.96 -2.15 5.49
CA CYS A 43 1.64 -2.72 4.34
C CYS A 43 2.07 -4.15 4.66
N ASN A 44 1.84 -5.10 3.74
CA ASN A 44 2.23 -6.48 3.97
C ASN A 44 3.72 -6.72 3.69
N ASP A 45 4.25 -7.86 4.14
CA ASP A 45 5.69 -8.19 3.98
C ASP A 45 6.07 -8.31 2.51
N GLY A 46 5.17 -8.82 1.67
CA GLY A 46 5.37 -8.91 0.23
C GLY A 46 5.61 -7.53 -0.42
N PHE A 47 4.87 -6.50 -0.02
CA PHE A 47 5.10 -5.14 -0.50
C PHE A 47 6.45 -4.58 -0.03
N CYS A 48 6.80 -4.77 1.25
CA CYS A 48 8.09 -4.32 1.81
C CYS A 48 9.27 -4.96 1.05
N HIS A 49 9.21 -6.28 0.82
CA HIS A 49 10.23 -7.00 0.07
C HIS A 49 10.33 -6.54 -1.39
N MET A 50 9.17 -6.35 -2.04
CA MET A 50 9.09 -5.90 -3.43
C MET A 50 9.72 -4.53 -3.65
N CYS A 51 9.53 -3.58 -2.73
CA CYS A 51 10.04 -2.22 -2.90
C CYS A 51 11.39 -1.95 -2.20
N GLY A 52 11.82 -2.85 -1.31
CA GLY A 52 13.08 -2.71 -0.57
C GLY A 52 13.03 -1.71 0.60
N TYR A 53 11.84 -1.25 0.98
CA TYR A 53 11.65 -0.37 2.14
C TYR A 53 11.23 -1.18 3.37
N ARG A 54 11.73 -0.79 4.55
CA ARG A 54 11.24 -1.34 5.81
C ARG A 54 9.83 -0.84 6.07
N ARG A 55 9.00 -1.64 6.76
CA ARG A 55 7.64 -1.23 7.15
C ARG A 55 7.60 0.13 7.84
N ALA A 56 8.49 0.38 8.79
CA ALA A 56 8.58 1.67 9.49
C ALA A 56 8.83 2.87 8.56
N GLU A 57 9.42 2.66 7.40
CA GLU A 57 9.64 3.70 6.39
C GLU A 57 8.42 3.90 5.49
N ILE A 58 7.49 2.94 5.40
CA ILE A 58 6.32 2.98 4.53
C ILE A 58 5.09 3.52 5.27
N MET A 59 4.92 3.12 6.53
CA MET A 59 3.77 3.52 7.35
C MET A 59 3.68 5.05 7.43
N GLN A 60 2.45 5.58 7.41
CA GLN A 60 2.13 7.01 7.42
C GLN A 60 2.56 7.81 6.18
N LYS A 61 3.24 7.21 5.18
CA LYS A 61 3.45 7.86 3.88
C LYS A 61 2.14 7.91 3.06
N PRO A 62 2.04 8.82 2.08
CA PRO A 62 0.90 8.85 1.16
C PRO A 62 0.74 7.53 0.39
N CYS A 63 -0.49 7.08 0.18
CA CYS A 63 -0.78 5.82 -0.52
C CYS A 63 -0.45 5.82 -2.02
N THR A 64 -0.21 7.00 -2.60
CA THR A 64 0.32 7.14 -3.97
C THR A 64 1.74 6.60 -4.11
N CYS A 65 2.43 6.30 -3.00
CA CYS A 65 3.75 5.69 -3.00
C CYS A 65 4.79 6.45 -3.84
N ASN A 66 4.74 7.78 -3.82
CA ASN A 66 5.63 8.65 -4.60
C ASN A 66 7.14 8.43 -4.32
N PHE A 67 7.49 7.86 -3.17
CA PHE A 67 8.85 7.42 -2.83
C PHE A 67 9.37 6.25 -3.69
N LEU A 68 8.51 5.65 -4.53
CA LEU A 68 8.86 4.63 -5.52
C LEU A 68 8.93 5.20 -6.94
N TYR A 69 8.73 6.49 -7.15
CA TYR A 69 8.81 7.08 -8.49
C TYR A 69 10.26 7.28 -8.92
N GLY A 70 10.49 7.26 -10.23
CA GLY A 70 11.80 7.49 -10.83
C GLY A 70 11.70 7.94 -12.28
N PRO A 71 12.82 7.91 -13.03
CA PRO A 71 12.93 8.57 -14.35
C PRO A 71 11.89 8.16 -15.39
N HIS A 72 11.41 6.91 -15.36
CA HIS A 72 10.43 6.39 -16.31
C HIS A 72 9.00 6.31 -15.76
N THR A 73 8.76 6.81 -14.54
CA THR A 73 7.41 6.91 -14.00
C THR A 73 6.61 7.98 -14.76
N LYS A 74 5.67 7.53 -15.60
CA LYS A 74 4.90 8.41 -16.48
C LYS A 74 3.95 9.31 -15.67
N ARG A 75 3.95 10.62 -15.94
CA ARG A 75 3.03 11.59 -15.32
C ARG A 75 1.56 11.22 -15.52
N LEU A 76 1.21 10.64 -16.67
CA LEU A 76 -0.15 10.19 -16.95
C LEU A 76 -0.62 9.11 -15.98
N ALA A 77 0.23 8.12 -15.66
CA ALA A 77 -0.10 7.07 -14.70
C ALA A 77 -0.29 7.65 -13.28
N ILE A 78 0.58 8.58 -12.87
CA ILE A 78 0.44 9.31 -11.60
C ILE A 78 -0.91 10.05 -11.55
N ALA A 79 -1.26 10.76 -12.62
CA ALA A 79 -2.52 11.50 -12.69
C ALA A 79 -3.75 10.58 -12.64
N GLN A 80 -3.74 9.46 -13.37
CA GLN A 80 -4.82 8.47 -13.34
C GLN A 80 -5.03 7.89 -11.94
N MET A 81 -3.94 7.56 -11.24
CA MET A 81 -4.01 7.06 -9.86
C MET A 81 -4.55 8.14 -8.91
N ALA A 82 -4.04 9.38 -9.01
CA ALA A 82 -4.51 10.48 -8.18
C ALA A 82 -6.00 10.78 -8.40
N GLN A 83 -6.46 10.77 -9.65
CA GLN A 83 -7.87 10.96 -9.99
C GLN A 83 -8.75 9.86 -9.41
N ALA A 84 -8.33 8.59 -9.47
CA ALA A 84 -9.08 7.48 -8.88
C ALA A 84 -9.19 7.61 -7.36
N LEU A 85 -8.13 8.04 -6.69
CA LEU A 85 -8.14 8.29 -5.24
C LEU A 85 -9.08 9.43 -4.86
N LEU A 86 -9.06 10.55 -5.62
CA LEU A 86 -9.96 11.68 -5.40
C LEU A 86 -11.44 11.31 -5.64
N GLY A 87 -11.71 10.51 -6.67
CA GLY A 87 -13.05 10.05 -7.03
C GLY A 87 -13.55 8.86 -6.22
N SER A 88 -12.72 8.25 -5.37
CA SER A 88 -13.02 6.98 -4.71
C SER A 88 -13.41 5.86 -5.68
N GLU A 89 -12.74 5.79 -6.83
CA GLU A 89 -13.01 4.83 -7.91
C GLU A 89 -12.04 3.65 -7.88
N GLU A 90 -12.54 2.44 -8.15
CA GLU A 90 -11.67 1.30 -8.45
C GLU A 90 -10.99 1.53 -9.81
N ARG A 91 -9.65 1.45 -9.84
CA ARG A 91 -8.88 1.63 -11.06
C ARG A 91 -7.65 0.74 -11.08
N LYS A 92 -7.33 0.22 -12.26
CA LYS A 92 -6.04 -0.41 -12.57
C LYS A 92 -5.21 0.55 -13.39
N VAL A 93 -3.97 0.80 -12.95
CA VAL A 93 -3.01 1.67 -13.62
C VAL A 93 -1.69 0.93 -13.70
N GLU A 94 -1.11 0.88 -14.90
CA GLU A 94 0.26 0.42 -15.08
C GLU A 94 1.23 1.57 -14.81
N ILE A 95 2.17 1.37 -13.90
CA ILE A 95 3.10 2.40 -13.46
C ILE A 95 4.49 1.81 -13.24
N ALA A 96 5.52 2.45 -13.81
CA ALA A 96 6.91 2.09 -13.57
C ALA A 96 7.32 2.60 -12.18
N LEU A 97 7.71 1.68 -11.30
CA LEU A 97 8.14 1.95 -9.92
C LEU A 97 9.57 1.43 -9.70
N TYR A 98 10.25 2.03 -8.72
CA TYR A 98 11.66 1.81 -8.46
C TYR A 98 11.86 1.31 -7.03
N ARG A 99 12.71 0.28 -6.90
CA ARG A 99 13.14 -0.24 -5.63
C ARG A 99 14.09 0.74 -4.94
N LYS A 100 14.08 0.76 -3.61
CA LYS A 100 14.96 1.60 -2.78
C LYS A 100 16.44 1.41 -3.11
N ASP A 101 16.83 0.17 -3.38
CA ASP A 101 18.21 -0.25 -3.64
C ASP A 101 18.62 -0.13 -5.12
N GLY A 102 17.71 0.33 -5.99
CA GLY A 102 17.95 0.47 -7.43
C GLY A 102 18.10 -0.86 -8.18
N ARG A 103 17.90 -2.01 -7.51
CA ARG A 103 17.98 -3.33 -8.14
C ARG A 103 16.67 -3.62 -8.90
N THR A 104 16.76 -4.36 -10.00
CA THR A 104 15.59 -4.96 -10.67
C THR A 104 15.16 -6.22 -9.91
N ASN A 105 13.86 -6.53 -9.89
CA ASN A 105 13.42 -7.79 -9.28
C ASN A 105 13.86 -8.95 -10.18
N PRO A 106 14.23 -10.12 -9.62
CA PRO A 106 14.59 -11.28 -10.42
C PRO A 106 13.47 -11.76 -11.37
N GLU A 107 12.20 -11.46 -11.05
CA GLU A 107 11.04 -11.79 -11.87
C GLU A 107 10.77 -10.81 -13.03
N ASP A 108 11.59 -9.76 -13.17
CA ASP A 108 11.53 -8.84 -14.31
C ASP A 108 12.31 -9.37 -15.54
N TYR A 109 12.76 -10.65 -15.52
CA TYR A 109 13.46 -11.39 -16.59
C TYR A 109 12.67 -12.60 -17.08
#